data_AF-A4ENT8-F1
#
_entry.id   AF-A4ENT8-F1
#
_cell.length_a   1.000
_cell.length_b   1.000
_cell.length_c   1.000
_cell.angle_alpha   90.00
_cell.angle_beta   90.00
_cell.angle_gamma   90.00
#
_symmetry.space_group_name_H-M   'P 1'
#
loop_
_entity.id
_entity.type
_entity.pdbx_description
1 polymer ?
#
loop_
_entity_poly.entity_id
_entity_poly.type
_entity_poly.pdbx_seq_one_letter_code
_entity_poly.pdbx_strand_id
1 'polypeptide(L)'
;MTALVLWFSPEKHVHDGYVLAKVQGIVPTGNKYRNYFIVDVFLADGTPLRLTTARGAIVGSITEKACLERRRKEASGRVFYGLTVPRSAKTGERILLEM
;
A
#
# COMPACT_ATOMS: atom_id res chain seq x y z
N MET A 1 38.09 -22.72 -7.52
CA MET A 1 37.46 -21.40 -7.29
C MET A 1 35.96 -21.61 -7.25
N THR A 2 35.35 -21.55 -6.06
CA THR A 2 33.93 -21.88 -5.85
C THR A 2 33.13 -20.57 -5.86
N ALA A 3 32.29 -20.36 -6.88
CA ALA A 3 31.46 -19.18 -6.98
C ALA A 3 30.19 -19.35 -6.12
N LEU A 4 30.03 -18.49 -5.11
CA LEU A 4 28.79 -18.36 -4.36
C LEU A 4 27.75 -17.66 -5.25
N VAL A 5 26.79 -18.41 -5.79
CA VAL A 5 25.63 -17.84 -6.46
C VAL A 5 24.61 -17.49 -5.38
N LEU A 6 24.53 -16.21 -5.01
CA LEU A 6 23.44 -15.69 -4.19
C LEU A 6 22.16 -15.67 -5.03
N TRP A 7 21.43 -16.78 -5.02
CA TRP A 7 20.13 -16.90 -5.67
C TRP A 7 19.11 -16.06 -4.89
N PHE A 8 19.04 -14.77 -5.20
CA PHE A 8 17.91 -13.93 -4.83
C PHE A 8 16.68 -14.50 -5.54
N SER A 9 15.93 -15.39 -4.88
CA SER A 9 14.54 -15.68 -5.25
C SER A 9 13.69 -14.54 -4.70
N PRO A 10 13.30 -13.54 -5.51
CA PRO A 10 12.36 -12.53 -5.03
C PRO A 10 11.09 -13.25 -4.59
N GLU A 11 10.78 -13.18 -3.29
CA GLU A 11 9.56 -13.78 -2.76
C GLU A 11 8.37 -13.24 -3.56
N LYS A 12 7.59 -14.14 -4.15
CA LYS A 12 6.44 -13.76 -4.94
C LYS A 12 5.37 -13.17 -4.02
N HIS A 13 4.92 -11.97 -4.37
CA HIS A 13 3.83 -11.30 -3.68
C HIS A 13 2.56 -11.50 -4.50
N VAL A 14 1.49 -11.96 -3.85
CA VAL A 14 0.16 -12.07 -4.45
C VAL A 14 -0.63 -10.81 -4.10
N HIS A 15 -1.32 -10.25 -5.09
CA HIS A 15 -2.25 -9.15 -4.88
C HIS A 15 -3.58 -9.74 -4.38
N ASP A 16 -3.95 -9.46 -3.14
CA ASP A 16 -5.19 -9.98 -2.52
C ASP A 16 -6.40 -9.11 -2.86
N GLY A 17 -6.22 -7.79 -3.02
CA GLY A 17 -7.32 -6.88 -3.27
C GLY A 17 -7.01 -5.43 -2.91
N TYR A 18 -8.05 -4.60 -2.94
CA TYR A 18 -7.99 -3.20 -2.50
C TYR A 18 -8.87 -3.00 -1.27
N VAL A 19 -8.41 -2.16 -0.34
CA VAL A 19 -9.08 -1.84 0.91
C VAL A 19 -9.13 -0.34 1.08
N LEU A 20 -10.24 0.19 1.58
CA LEU A 20 -10.34 1.58 2.00
C LEU A 20 -9.92 1.72 3.46
N ALA A 21 -9.01 2.64 3.75
CA ALA A 21 -8.58 2.98 5.09
C ALA A 21 -8.92 4.44 5.40
N LYS A 22 -9.23 4.73 6.66
CA LYS A 22 -9.49 6.10 7.12
C LYS A 22 -8.15 6.81 7.32
N VAL A 23 -7.99 7.99 6.76
CA VAL A 23 -6.79 8.80 6.93
C VAL A 23 -6.85 9.49 8.29
N GLN A 24 -5.81 9.33 9.09
CA GLN A 24 -5.62 10.05 10.35
C GLN A 24 -4.79 11.32 10.14
N GLY A 25 -3.75 11.23 9.32
CA GLY A 25 -2.83 12.34 9.11
C GLY A 25 -1.93 12.14 7.90
N ILE A 26 -1.46 13.26 7.35
CA ILE A 26 -0.53 13.29 6.23
C ILE A 26 0.63 14.19 6.64
N VAL A 27 1.84 13.63 6.65
CA VAL A 27 3.07 14.33 7.00
C VAL A 27 3.93 14.46 5.74
N PRO A 28 4.20 15.67 5.24
CA PRO A 28 5.14 15.86 4.15
C PRO A 28 6.57 15.57 4.62
N THR A 29 7.28 14.69 3.91
CA THR A 29 8.72 14.51 4.14
C THR A 29 9.45 15.48 3.23
N GLY A 30 9.93 16.60 3.80
CA GLY A 30 10.42 17.77 3.07
C GLY A 30 11.75 17.57 2.32
N ASN A 31 11.82 16.64 1.37
CA ASN A 31 12.98 16.44 0.52
C ASN A 31 12.82 17.22 -0.80
N LYS A 32 13.77 18.11 -1.09
CA LYS A 32 13.78 19.01 -2.28
C LYS A 32 13.70 18.28 -3.63
N TYR A 33 14.00 16.98 -3.69
CA TYR A 33 14.08 16.22 -4.94
C TYR A 33 12.96 15.21 -5.16
N ARG A 34 12.23 14.82 -4.11
CA ARG A 34 11.14 13.83 -4.18
C ARG A 34 10.10 14.16 -3.11
N ASN A 35 8.92 14.58 -3.55
CA ASN A 35 7.78 14.84 -2.68
C ASN A 35 7.18 13.51 -2.21
N TYR A 36 7.75 12.94 -1.15
CA TYR A 36 7.18 11.81 -0.43
C TYR A 36 6.37 12.31 0.76
N PHE A 37 5.34 11.54 1.08
CA PHE A 37 4.47 11.81 2.21
C PHE A 37 4.33 10.54 3.02
N ILE A 38 4.35 10.72 4.33
CA ILE A 38 3.95 9.69 5.28
C ILE A 38 2.46 9.89 5.52
N VAL A 39 1.69 8.82 5.36
CA VAL A 39 0.25 8.80 5.54
C VAL A 39 -0.05 7.83 6.68
N ASP A 40 -0.62 8.37 7.74
CA ASP A 40 -1.13 7.58 8.86
C ASP A 40 -2.59 7.26 8.58
N VAL A 41 -2.92 5.97 8.61
CA VAL A 41 -4.26 5.46 8.33
C VAL A 41 -4.70 4.47 9.39
N PHE A 42 -6.01 4.36 9.56
CA PHE A 42 -6.65 3.28 10.28
C PHE A 42 -7.35 2.36 9.30
N LEU A 43 -7.06 1.07 9.41
CA LEU A 43 -7.83 0.03 8.75
C LEU A 43 -9.25 -0.04 9.35
N ALA A 44 -10.16 -0.76 8.68
CA ALA A 44 -11.55 -0.89 9.12
C ALA A 44 -11.69 -1.57 10.50
N ASP A 45 -10.73 -2.40 10.88
CA ASP A 45 -10.61 -3.04 12.19
C ASP A 45 -10.02 -2.12 13.27
N GLY A 46 -9.69 -0.88 12.94
CA GLY A 46 -9.05 0.09 13.83
C GLY A 46 -7.54 -0.08 13.96
N THR A 47 -6.91 -0.99 13.21
CA THR A 47 -5.45 -1.16 13.23
C THR A 47 -4.76 0.07 12.65
N PRO A 48 -3.86 0.75 13.41
CA PRO A 48 -3.08 1.87 12.90
C PRO A 48 -1.99 1.38 11.96
N LEU A 49 -1.81 2.10 10.85
CA LEU A 49 -0.80 1.80 9.86
C LEU A 49 -0.18 3.09 9.33
N ARG A 50 1.15 3.09 9.26
CA ARG A 50 1.93 4.18 8.67
C ARG A 50 2.49 3.74 7.33
N LEU A 51 2.14 4.47 6.27
CA LEU A 51 2.55 4.16 4.90
C LEU A 51 3.27 5.35 4.27
N THR A 52 4.22 5.08 3.37
CA THR A 52 4.91 6.12 2.61
C THR A 52 4.45 6.08 1.16
N THR A 53 4.18 7.24 0.58
CA THR A 53 3.84 7.32 -0.84
C THR A 53 5.06 6.95 -1.69
N ALA A 54 4.87 6.08 -2.69
CA ALA A 54 5.94 5.78 -3.65
C ALA A 54 6.06 6.86 -4.74
N ARG A 55 5.00 7.65 -4.94
CA ARG A 55 4.90 8.75 -5.93
C ARG A 55 4.07 9.89 -5.34
N GLY A 56 4.55 11.13 -5.44
CA GLY A 56 3.86 12.31 -4.92
C GLY A 56 2.46 12.55 -5.51
N ALA A 57 2.20 12.04 -6.72
CA ALA A 57 0.91 12.17 -7.40
C ALA A 57 -0.27 11.52 -6.65
N ILE A 58 -0.02 10.54 -5.77
CA ILE A 58 -1.08 9.87 -5.00
C ILE A 58 -1.68 10.83 -3.95
N VAL A 59 -0.90 11.81 -3.48
CA VAL A 59 -1.21 12.63 -2.30
C VAL A 59 -2.35 13.61 -2.55
N GLY A 60 -2.41 14.22 -3.74
CA GLY A 60 -3.50 15.14 -4.09
C GLY A 60 -4.87 14.48 -4.10
N SER A 61 -4.93 13.14 -4.03
CA SER A 61 -6.15 12.34 -4.00
C SER A 61 -6.46 11.71 -2.64
N ILE A 62 -5.58 11.89 -1.64
CA ILE A 62 -5.77 11.39 -0.27
C ILE A 62 -6.38 12.52 0.56
N THR A 63 -7.65 12.36 0.93
CA THR A 63 -8.37 13.30 1.81
C THR A 63 -8.71 12.60 3.12
N GLU A 64 -9.95 12.11 3.27
CA GLU A 64 -10.44 11.44 4.48
C GLU A 64 -10.24 9.92 4.43
N LYS A 65 -10.11 9.37 3.21
CA LYS A 65 -9.93 7.94 2.95
C LYS A 65 -8.78 7.73 1.97
N ALA A 66 -8.01 6.68 2.21
CA ALA A 66 -6.94 6.23 1.33
C ALA A 66 -7.27 4.84 0.77
N CYS A 67 -6.98 4.65 -0.51
CA CYS A 67 -7.01 3.33 -1.12
C CYS A 67 -5.70 2.61 -0.83
N LEU A 68 -5.79 1.44 -0.22
CA LEU A 68 -4.68 0.56 0.07
C LEU A 68 -4.75 -0.67 -0.82
N GLU A 69 -3.67 -1.01 -1.48
CA GLU A 69 -3.49 -2.32 -2.09
C GLU A 69 -3.03 -3.31 -1.01
N ARG A 70 -3.78 -4.39 -0.82
CA ARG A 70 -3.44 -5.49 0.09
C ARG A 70 -2.68 -6.54 -0.69
N ARG A 71 -1.46 -6.84 -0.25
CA ARG A 71 -0.59 -7.88 -0.81
C ARG A 71 -0.30 -8.93 0.24
N ARG A 72 -0.07 -10.16 -0.19
CA ARG A 72 0.32 -11.27 0.68
C ARG A 72 1.60 -11.90 0.16
N LYS A 73 2.52 -12.21 1.06
CA LYS A 73 3.67 -13.07 0.73
C LYS A 73 3.18 -14.51 0.59
N GLU A 74 3.43 -15.12 -0.56
CA GLU A 74 2.96 -16.48 -0.86
C GLU A 74 3.54 -17.50 0.12
N ALA A 75 4.82 -17.39 0.47
CA ALA A 75 5.51 -18.34 1.34
C ALA A 75 5.12 -18.24 2.83
N SER A 76 4.81 -17.04 3.34
CA SER A 76 4.56 -16.82 4.78
C SER A 76 3.12 -16.44 5.12
N GLY A 77 2.28 -16.18 4.12
CA GLY A 77 0.94 -15.65 4.31
C GLY A 77 0.89 -14.22 4.88
N ARG A 78 2.05 -13.58 5.12
CA ARG A 78 2.11 -12.26 5.75
C ARG A 78 1.52 -11.19 4.84
N VAL A 79 0.62 -10.38 5.40
CA VAL A 79 -0.09 -9.32 4.70
C VAL A 79 0.70 -8.01 4.78
N PHE A 80 0.71 -7.28 3.67
CA PHE A 80 1.31 -5.96 3.50
C PHE A 80 0.31 -5.05 2.82
N TYR A 81 0.42 -3.76 3.10
CA TYR A 81 -0.42 -2.74 2.50
C TYR A 81 0.46 -1.69 1.81
N GLY A 82 0.00 -1.21 0.66
CA GLY A 82 0.65 -0.11 -0.07
C GLY A 82 -0.37 0.93 -0.49
N LEU A 83 -0.01 2.21 -0.47
CA LEU A 83 -0.87 3.27 -0.99
C LEU A 83 -1.00 3.15 -2.50
N THR A 84 -2.23 3.27 -3.00
CA THR A 84 -2.53 3.27 -4.43
C THR A 84 -3.57 4.34 -4.77
N VAL A 85 -3.82 4.54 -6.06
CA VAL A 85 -4.76 5.55 -6.53
C VAL A 85 -6.21 5.19 -6.16
N PRO A 86 -7.06 6.17 -5.78
CA PRO A 86 -8.43 5.91 -5.32
C PRO A 86 -9.32 5.18 -6.33
N ARG A 87 -9.02 5.31 -7.63
CA ARG A 87 -9.75 4.60 -8.69
C ARG A 87 -9.66 3.06 -8.51
N SER A 88 -8.55 2.55 -8.00
CA SER A 88 -8.34 1.12 -7.85
C SER A 88 -9.21 0.50 -6.76
N ALA A 89 -9.46 1.20 -5.65
CA ALA A 89 -10.41 0.75 -4.62
C ALA A 89 -11.83 0.67 -5.17
N LYS A 90 -12.29 1.69 -5.90
CA LYS A 90 -13.66 1.69 -6.45
C LYS A 90 -13.90 0.53 -7.42
N THR A 91 -12.88 0.14 -8.18
CA THR A 91 -12.95 -1.05 -9.04
C THR A 91 -12.95 -2.35 -8.20
N GLY A 92 -12.15 -2.44 -7.14
CA GLY A 92 -12.12 -3.61 -6.26
C GLY A 92 -13.37 -3.78 -5.39
N GLU A 93 -13.97 -2.69 -4.93
CA GLU A 93 -15.20 -2.67 -4.13
C GLU A 93 -16.41 -3.16 -4.94
N ARG A 94 -16.46 -2.86 -6.24
CA ARG A 94 -17.46 -3.43 -7.15
C ARG A 94 -17.34 -4.95 -7.32
N ILE A 95 -16.12 -5.48 -7.36
CA ILE A 95 -15.89 -6.93 -7.51
C ILE A 95 -16.29 -7.68 -6.24
N LEU A 96 -16.15 -7.09 -5.05
CA LEU A 96 -16.57 -7.67 -3.77
C LEU A 96 -18.09 -7.62 -3.52
N LEU A 97 -18.83 -6.77 -4.23
CA LEU A 97 -20.30 -6.66 -4.11
C LEU A 97 -21.06 -7.49 -5.16
N GLU A 98 -20.36 -8.06 -6.14
CA GLU A 98 -20.93 -8.94 -7.19
C GLU A 98 -20.56 -10.43 -6.99
N MET A 99 -20.04 -10.81 -5.82
CA MET A 99 -19.79 -12.19 -5.40
C MET A 99 -20.67 -12.55 -4.20
#